data_AF-A0A2X3BFP7-F1
#
_entry.id   AF-A0A2X3BFP7-F1
#
_cell.length_a   1.000
_cell.length_b   1.000
_cell.length_c   1.000
_cell.angle_alpha   90.00
_cell.angle_beta   90.00
_cell.angle_gamma   90.00
#
_symmetry.space_group_name_H-M   'P 1'
#
loop_
_entity.id
_entity.type
_entity.pdbx_description
1 polymer ?
#
loop_
_entity_poly.entity_id
_entity_poly.type
_entity_poly.pdbx_seq_one_letter_code
_entity_poly.pdbx_strand_id
1 'polypeptide(L)'
;MTRHPGALVSAWNVSDLDQMALAPCHAFFQCWVGQGRLSLQIYQRSADMFLGFNIASYALLTHMLAQQSNLQVGELVWTGGDCHIYSNHVDQVSLQLSREPYPFPILGTR
;
A
#
# COMPACT_ATOMS: atom_id res chain seq x y z
N MET A 1 4.77 20.05 18.84
CA MET A 1 4.27 18.93 18.02
C MET A 1 5.06 17.69 18.39
N THR A 2 4.50 16.79 19.19
CA THR A 2 5.16 15.52 19.53
C THR A 2 5.09 14.60 18.32
N ARG A 3 6.24 14.38 17.65
CA ARG A 3 6.39 13.29 16.68
C ARG A 3 6.45 12.00 17.49
N HIS A 4 5.47 11.12 17.30
CA HIS A 4 5.58 9.77 17.82
C HIS A 4 6.22 8.90 16.73
N PRO A 5 7.33 8.18 17.00
CA PRO A 5 7.80 7.16 16.08
C PRO A 5 6.67 6.13 15.93
N GLY A 6 6.03 6.09 14.77
CA GLY A 6 4.87 5.24 14.57
C GLY A 6 5.25 3.77 14.38
N ALA A 7 4.26 2.90 14.55
CA ALA A 7 4.45 1.45 14.54
C ALA A 7 4.93 0.94 13.17
N LEU A 8 5.85 -0.04 13.19
CA LEU A 8 6.27 -0.81 12.02
C LEU A 8 5.63 -2.20 12.11
N VAL A 9 4.93 -2.60 11.05
CA VAL A 9 4.39 -3.95 10.91
C VAL A 9 5.15 -4.64 9.78
N SER A 10 5.82 -5.75 10.09
CA SER A 10 6.60 -6.53 9.13
C SER A 10 5.93 -7.88 8.92
N ALA A 11 5.68 -8.23 7.65
CA ALA A 11 5.36 -9.60 7.25
C ALA A 11 6.63 -10.40 6.91
N TRP A 12 7.79 -9.73 6.82
CA TRP A 12 9.06 -10.34 6.45
C TRP A 12 9.76 -10.95 7.67
N ASN A 13 9.34 -12.16 8.08
CA ASN A 13 10.06 -12.94 9.07
C ASN A 13 11.09 -13.86 8.41
N VAL A 14 12.39 -13.55 8.57
CA VAL A 14 13.50 -14.26 7.93
C VAL A 14 13.55 -15.74 8.33
N SER A 15 13.27 -16.08 9.60
CA SER A 15 13.32 -17.47 10.08
C SER A 15 12.24 -18.36 9.48
N ASP A 16 11.16 -17.76 8.99
CA ASP A 16 9.96 -18.48 8.57
C ASP A 16 9.78 -18.45 7.05
N LEU A 17 10.67 -17.79 6.28
CA LEU A 17 10.53 -17.64 4.83
C LEU A 17 10.38 -18.99 4.12
N ASP A 18 11.16 -20.00 4.53
CA ASP A 18 11.12 -21.34 3.92
C ASP A 18 9.87 -22.14 4.32
N GLN A 19 9.11 -21.69 5.32
CA GLN A 19 7.86 -22.29 5.76
C GLN A 19 6.63 -21.65 5.09
N MET A 20 6.79 -20.49 4.44
CA MET A 20 5.71 -19.80 3.75
C MET A 20 5.49 -20.40 2.35
N ALA A 21 4.22 -20.48 1.91
CA ALA A 21 3.92 -20.89 0.53
C ALA A 21 4.59 -19.99 -0.51
N LEU A 22 4.73 -18.69 -0.20
CA LEU A 22 5.49 -17.72 -0.96
C LEU A 22 5.91 -16.57 -0.02
N ALA A 23 7.14 -16.08 -0.16
CA ALA A 23 7.60 -14.92 0.58
C ALA A 23 6.70 -13.69 0.28
N PRO A 24 6.34 -12.87 1.29
CA PRO A 24 5.35 -11.81 1.10
C PRO A 24 5.85 -10.74 0.14
N CYS A 25 4.98 -10.28 -0.77
CA CYS A 25 5.29 -9.16 -1.66
C CYS A 25 5.32 -7.83 -0.90
N HIS A 26 4.47 -7.68 0.12
CA HIS A 26 4.41 -6.54 1.02
C HIS A 26 5.27 -6.81 2.24
N ALA A 27 6.51 -6.33 2.25
CA ALA A 27 7.46 -6.72 3.28
C ALA A 27 7.13 -6.08 4.63
N PHE A 28 6.81 -4.78 4.63
CA PHE A 28 6.42 -4.04 5.82
C PHE A 28 5.66 -2.76 5.48
N PHE A 29 4.94 -2.23 6.46
CA PHE A 29 4.44 -0.86 6.43
C PHE A 29 4.72 -0.15 7.75
N GLN A 30 4.94 1.15 7.67
CA GLN A 30 5.13 2.04 8.80
C GLN A 30 3.94 2.99 8.94
N CYS A 31 3.38 3.08 10.14
CA CYS A 31 2.42 4.11 10.50
C CYS A 31 3.16 5.40 10.84
N TRP A 32 2.60 6.54 10.47
CA TRP A 32 3.04 7.85 10.92
C TRP A 32 1.86 8.65 11.43
N VAL A 33 2.04 9.32 12.57
CA VAL A 33 1.00 10.18 13.16
C VAL A 33 1.55 11.58 13.36
N GLY A 34 0.83 12.56 12.81
CA GLY A 34 1.13 13.97 13.01
C GLY A 34 -0.07 14.84 12.66
N GLN A 35 -0.22 15.96 13.37
CA GLN A 35 -1.33 16.91 13.15
C GLN A 35 -2.72 16.25 13.23
N GLY A 36 -2.89 15.24 14.08
CA GLY A 36 -4.16 14.50 14.21
C GLY A 36 -4.48 13.57 13.04
N ARG A 37 -3.52 13.29 12.15
CA ARG A 37 -3.67 12.40 10.99
C ARG A 37 -2.80 11.16 11.09
N LEU A 38 -3.28 10.04 10.56
CA LEU A 38 -2.54 8.80 10.38
C LEU A 38 -2.22 8.57 8.90
N SER A 39 -0.94 8.45 8.57
CA SER A 39 -0.43 8.07 7.25
C SER A 39 0.21 6.68 7.32
N LEU A 40 0.22 5.95 6.19
CA LEU A 40 0.99 4.73 6.02
C LEU A 40 2.08 4.91 4.96
N GLN A 41 3.28 4.38 5.22
CA GLN A 41 4.27 4.08 4.18
C GLN A 41 4.38 2.57 4.03
N ILE A 42 4.34 2.04 2.81
CA ILE A 42 4.40 0.61 2.50
C ILE A 42 5.61 0.33 1.59
N TYR A 43 6.38 -0.69 1.93
CA TYR A 43 7.43 -1.24 1.06
C TYR A 43 6.97 -2.57 0.45
N GLN A 44 6.81 -2.58 -0.87
CA GLN A 44 6.47 -3.77 -1.65
C GLN A 44 7.70 -4.23 -2.44
N ARG A 45 8.30 -5.36 -2.05
CA ARG A 45 9.55 -5.86 -2.68
C ARG A 45 9.40 -6.24 -4.16
N SER A 46 8.19 -6.61 -4.56
CA SER A 46 7.86 -7.16 -5.89
C SER A 46 6.45 -6.71 -6.25
N ALA A 47 6.32 -5.98 -7.34
CA ALA A 47 5.09 -5.33 -7.76
C ALA A 47 4.80 -5.56 -9.24
N ASP A 48 3.81 -6.41 -9.51
CA ASP A 48 3.13 -6.43 -10.79
C ASP A 48 2.32 -5.13 -10.92
N MET A 49 2.75 -4.27 -11.82
CA MET A 49 2.18 -2.93 -12.00
C MET A 49 0.82 -2.94 -12.68
N PHE A 50 0.43 -4.03 -13.35
CA PHE A 50 -0.83 -4.08 -14.10
C PHE A 50 -2.02 -4.51 -13.23
N LEU A 51 -1.86 -5.51 -12.36
CA LEU A 51 -2.99 -6.10 -11.63
C LEU A 51 -3.52 -5.24 -10.45
N GLY A 52 -2.83 -4.18 -10.04
CA GLY A 52 -3.43 -2.97 -9.43
C GLY A 52 -4.11 -3.04 -8.03
N PHE A 53 -4.36 -4.20 -7.42
CA PHE A 53 -5.18 -4.30 -6.18
C PHE A 53 -4.51 -3.76 -4.90
N ASN A 54 -3.20 -3.58 -4.91
CA ASN A 54 -2.40 -3.30 -3.71
C ASN A 54 -2.64 -1.90 -3.14
N ILE A 55 -2.70 -0.88 -4.00
CA ILE A 55 -2.87 0.52 -3.58
C ILE A 55 -4.22 0.69 -2.87
N ALA A 56 -5.30 0.15 -3.45
CA ALA A 56 -6.64 0.20 -2.85
C ALA A 56 -6.68 -0.51 -1.48
N SER A 57 -6.02 -1.66 -1.36
CA SER A 57 -5.97 -2.44 -0.12
C SER A 57 -5.30 -1.67 1.03
N TYR A 58 -4.15 -1.04 0.76
CA TYR A 58 -3.43 -0.25 1.78
C TYR A 58 -4.08 1.12 2.03
N ALA A 59 -4.78 1.69 1.06
CA ALA A 59 -5.60 2.89 1.27
C ALA A 59 -6.75 2.57 2.24
N LEU A 60 -7.46 1.47 2.01
CA LEU A 60 -8.50 0.99 2.93
C LEU A 60 -7.94 0.73 4.34
N LEU A 61 -6.78 0.07 4.45
CA LEU A 61 -6.13 -0.16 5.75
C LEU A 61 -5.79 1.15 6.46
N THR A 62 -5.30 2.17 5.73
CA THR A 62 -5.03 3.51 6.27
C THR A 62 -6.30 4.13 6.86
N HIS A 63 -7.41 4.05 6.13
CA HIS A 63 -8.73 4.51 6.59
C HIS A 63 -9.18 3.77 7.86
N MET A 64 -9.10 2.43 7.87
CA MET A 64 -9.49 1.61 9.02
C MET A 64 -8.67 1.94 10.27
N LEU A 65 -7.34 2.05 10.14
CA LEU A 65 -6.46 2.36 11.27
C LEU A 65 -6.70 3.78 11.81
N ALA A 66 -6.90 4.76 10.92
CA ALA A 66 -7.23 6.12 11.32
C ALA A 66 -8.55 6.15 12.11
N GLN A 67 -9.60 5.49 11.58
CA GLN A 67 -10.91 5.41 12.23
C GLN A 67 -10.83 4.76 13.62
N GLN A 68 -10.17 3.60 13.74
CA GLN A 68 -10.05 2.89 15.02
C GLN A 68 -9.16 3.61 16.05
N SER A 69 -8.34 4.56 15.60
CA SER A 69 -7.44 5.33 16.45
C SER A 69 -7.95 6.74 16.76
N ASN A 70 -9.19 7.09 16.35
CA ASN A 70 -9.74 8.44 16.45
C ASN A 70 -8.85 9.52 15.79
N LEU A 71 -8.24 9.18 14.65
CA LEU A 71 -7.41 10.08 13.85
C LEU A 71 -8.07 10.35 12.49
N GLN A 72 -7.71 11.47 11.88
CA GLN A 72 -8.05 11.75 10.49
C GLN A 72 -7.17 10.93 9.54
N VAL A 73 -7.67 10.68 8.33
CA VAL A 73 -6.88 10.00 7.28
C VAL A 73 -5.79 10.94 6.77
N GLY A 74 -4.56 10.43 6.74
CA GLY A 74 -3.39 11.07 6.17
C GLY A 74 -3.10 10.55 4.77
N GLU A 75 -1.82 10.33 4.48
CA GLU A 75 -1.32 9.91 3.17
C GLU A 75 -1.04 8.40 3.14
N LEU A 76 -1.16 7.81 1.95
CA LEU A 76 -0.58 6.52 1.64
C LEU A 76 0.66 6.76 0.76
N VAL A 77 1.83 6.39 1.27
CA VAL A 77 3.11 6.47 0.55
C VAL A 77 3.50 5.06 0.14
N TRP A 78 3.47 4.77 -1.15
CA TRP A 78 3.88 3.46 -1.67
C TRP A 78 5.31 3.48 -2.19
N THR A 79 6.09 2.47 -1.80
CA THR A 79 7.47 2.26 -2.25
C THR A 79 7.57 0.87 -2.88
N GLY A 80 7.83 0.83 -4.18
CA GLY A 80 8.11 -0.41 -4.91
C GLY A 80 9.60 -0.73 -4.95
N GLY A 81 9.94 -2.01 -4.76
CA GLY A 81 11.27 -2.57 -5.02
C GLY A 81 11.42 -2.93 -6.50
N ASP A 82 11.21 -4.20 -6.83
CA ASP A 82 11.11 -4.65 -8.21
C ASP A 82 9.70 -4.37 -8.77
N CYS A 83 9.60 -3.33 -9.61
CA CYS A 83 8.37 -2.96 -10.31
C CYS A 83 8.43 -3.46 -11.75
N HIS A 84 7.50 -4.32 -12.15
CA HIS A 84 7.53 -4.96 -13.45
C HIS A 84 6.15 -5.11 -14.09
N ILE A 85 6.18 -5.36 -15.40
CA ILE A 85 5.03 -5.73 -16.23
C ILE A 85 5.39 -7.08 -16.86
N TYR A 86 4.51 -8.07 -16.72
CA TYR A 86 4.69 -9.35 -17.42
C TYR A 86 4.54 -9.15 -18.93
N SER A 87 5.32 -9.88 -19.72
CA SER A 87 5.34 -9.73 -21.19
C SER A 87 3.98 -9.97 -21.84
N ASN A 88 3.15 -10.83 -21.27
CA ASN A 88 1.78 -11.10 -21.71
C ASN A 88 0.76 -10.01 -21.32
N HIS A 89 1.19 -8.94 -20.63
CA HIS A 89 0.36 -7.80 -20.22
C HIS A 89 0.68 -6.49 -20.98
N VAL A 90 1.68 -6.46 -21.86
CA VAL A 90 2.17 -5.22 -22.49
C VAL A 90 1.09 -4.53 -23.32
N ASP A 91 0.32 -5.28 -24.10
CA ASP A 91 -0.74 -4.71 -24.96
C ASP A 91 -1.89 -4.13 -24.11
N GLN A 92 -2.24 -4.81 -23.03
CA GLN A 92 -3.29 -4.39 -22.10
C GLN A 92 -2.87 -3.14 -21.31
N VAL A 93 -1.61 -3.08 -20.86
CA VAL A 93 -1.06 -1.88 -20.22
C VAL A 93 -1.06 -0.70 -21.20
N SER A 94 -0.63 -0.92 -22.45
CA SER A 94 -0.60 0.12 -23.47
C SER A 94 -2.00 0.68 -23.77
N LEU A 95 -3.01 -0.19 -23.85
CA LEU A 95 -4.41 0.21 -24.01
C LEU A 95 -4.95 0.94 -22.77
N GLN A 96 -4.54 0.55 -21.56
CA GLN A 96 -4.95 1.25 -20.33
C GLN A 96 -4.36 2.65 -20.28
N LEU A 97 -3.08 2.80 -20.65
CA LEU A 97 -2.37 4.08 -20.68
C LEU A 97 -2.90 5.03 -21.76
N SER A 98 -3.61 4.54 -22.77
CA SER A 98 -4.24 5.39 -23.80
C SER A 98 -5.57 6.02 -23.35
N ARG A 99 -6.03 5.77 -22.12
CA ARG A 99 -7.32 6.25 -21.61
C ARG A 99 -7.11 7.41 -20.64
N GLU A 100 -7.96 8.43 -20.75
CA GLU A 100 -8.03 9.51 -19.76
C GLU A 100 -8.64 8.99 -18.44
N PRO A 101 -7.98 9.19 -17.28
CA PRO A 101 -8.55 8.81 -15.99
C PRO A 101 -9.81 9.61 -15.66
N TYR A 102 -10.85 8.92 -15.19
CA TYR A 102 -12.00 9.57 -14.55
C TYR A 102 -11.64 10.06 -13.15
N PRO A 103 -12.44 10.97 -12.56
CA PRO A 103 -12.30 11.33 -11.15
C PRO A 103 -12.36 10.09 -10.24
N PHE A 104 -11.52 10.06 -9.20
CA PHE A 104 -11.51 8.95 -8.24
C PHE A 104 -12.81 8.90 -7.42
N PRO A 105 -13.29 7.70 -7.06
CA PRO A 105 -14.38 7.55 -6.10
C PRO A 105 -13.93 7.97 -4.69
N ILE A 106 -14.91 8.21 -3.81
CA ILE A 106 -14.66 8.49 -2.39
C ILE A 106 -15.12 7.29 -1.57
N LEU A 107 -14.25 6.81 -0.68
CA LEU A 107 -14.60 5.78 0.30
C LEU A 107 -15.42 6.41 1.43
N GLY A 108 -16.66 5.95 1.62
CA GLY A 108 -17.48 6.32 2.77
C GLY A 108 -17.20 5.43 3.97
N THR A 109 -16.51 5.94 4.99
CA THR A 109 -16.35 5.26 6.28
C THR A 109 -17.46 5.74 7.23
N ARG A 110 -18.33 4.81 7.67
CA ARG A 110 -19.32 5.06 8.73
C ARG A 110 -18.72 4.78 10.10
#